data_AF-S5YHG5-F1
#
_entry.id   AF-S5YHG5-F1
#
_cell.length_a   1.000
_cell.length_b   1.000
_cell.length_c   1.000
_cell.angle_alpha   90.00
_cell.angle_beta   90.00
_cell.angle_gamma   90.00
#
_symmetry.space_group_name_H-M   'P 1'
#
loop_
_entity.id
_entity.type
_entity.pdbx_description
1 polymer ?
#
loop_
_entity_poly.entity_id
_entity_poly.type
_entity_poly.pdbx_seq_one_letter_code
_entity_poly.pdbx_strand_id
1 'polypeptide(L)'
;MQDLSPELRFLRAVADAATAHLGADHALSLAADAARDGARPEKAAEVHEALAALDDATREAVLALAHRAMREDLAAIWSFLPGAAQAGGRH
;
A
#
# COMPACT_ATOMS: atom_id res chain seq x y z
N MET A 1 -16.60 -5.60 5.26
CA MET A 1 -15.36 -4.89 4.87
C MET A 1 -14.36 -6.00 4.53
N GLN A 2 -13.95 -6.14 3.26
CA GLN A 2 -13.00 -7.20 2.91
C GLN A 2 -11.64 -6.86 3.54
N ASP A 3 -11.09 -7.76 4.36
CA ASP A 3 -9.73 -7.62 4.87
C ASP A 3 -8.76 -7.76 3.70
N LEU A 4 -8.16 -6.64 3.29
CA LEU A 4 -7.08 -6.64 2.31
C LEU A 4 -5.88 -7.39 2.89
N SER A 5 -5.26 -8.26 2.08
CA SER A 5 -4.01 -8.91 2.46
C SER A 5 -2.93 -7.85 2.75
N PRO A 6 -1.96 -8.13 3.63
CA PRO A 6 -0.86 -7.20 3.92
C PRO A 6 -0.12 -6.74 2.66
N GLU A 7 0.04 -7.64 1.69
CA GLU A 7 0.63 -7.35 0.37
C GLU A 7 -0.19 -6.32 -0.42
N LEU A 8 -1.52 -6.49 -0.51
CA LEU A 8 -2.40 -5.52 -1.17
C LEU A 8 -2.36 -4.14 -0.50
N ARG A 9 -2.28 -4.10 0.83
CA ARG A 9 -2.13 -2.85 1.58
C ARG A 9 -0.81 -2.15 1.25
N PHE A 10 0.28 -2.91 1.14
CA PHE A 10 1.58 -2.38 0.75
C PHE A 10 1.56 -1.84 -0.69
N LEU A 11 1.07 -2.62 -1.66
CA LEU A 11 1.00 -2.21 -3.07
C LEU A 11 0.18 -0.93 -3.25
N ARG A 12 -0.93 -0.81 -2.52
CA ARG A 12 -1.73 0.40 -2.50
C ARG A 12 -0.99 1.60 -1.89
N ALA A 13 -0.33 1.41 -0.75
CA ALA A 13 0.46 2.46 -0.13
C ALA A 13 1.61 2.94 -1.03
N VAL A 14 2.25 2.03 -1.77
CA VAL A 14 3.27 2.37 -2.77
C VAL A 14 2.67 3.15 -3.94
N ALA A 15 1.50 2.78 -4.44
CA ALA A 15 0.81 3.52 -5.50
C ALA A 15 0.50 4.97 -5.09
N ASP A 16 -0.04 5.15 -3.89
CA ASP A 16 -0.37 6.47 -3.34
C ASP A 16 0.91 7.30 -3.11
N ALA A 17 1.95 6.70 -2.54
CA ALA A 17 3.23 7.36 -2.29
C ALA A 17 3.96 7.74 -3.59
N ALA A 18 4.02 6.84 -4.56
CA ALA A 18 4.65 7.08 -5.86
C ALA A 18 3.92 8.19 -6.62
N THR A 19 2.58 8.16 -6.64
CA THR A 19 1.78 9.22 -7.28
C THR A 19 2.03 10.58 -6.62
N ALA A 20 2.08 10.63 -5.29
CA ALA A 20 2.30 11.87 -4.54
C ALA A 20 3.72 12.43 -4.70
N HIS A 21 4.73 11.56 -4.77
CA HIS A 21 6.14 11.97 -4.81
C HIS A 21 6.68 12.18 -6.24
N LEU A 22 6.25 11.34 -7.19
CA LEU A 22 6.79 11.26 -8.55
C LEU A 22 5.80 11.69 -9.64
N GLY A 23 4.51 11.79 -9.30
CA GLY A 23 3.43 12.07 -10.24
C GLY A 23 2.77 10.80 -10.80
N ALA A 24 1.55 10.97 -11.34
CA ALA A 24 0.71 9.86 -11.80
C ALA A 24 1.26 9.15 -13.05
N ASP A 25 2.00 9.86 -13.91
CA ASP A 25 2.54 9.31 -15.16
C ASP A 25 3.90 8.61 -14.98
N HIS A 26 4.46 8.60 -13.77
CA HIS A 26 5.72 7.92 -13.50
C HIS A 26 5.57 6.40 -13.59
N ALA A 27 6.57 5.70 -14.12
CA ALA A 27 6.52 4.25 -14.35
C ALA A 27 6.17 3.44 -13.08
N LEU A 28 6.73 3.84 -11.93
CA LEU A 28 6.38 3.24 -10.63
C LEU A 28 4.90 3.47 -10.25
N SER A 29 4.37 4.67 -10.46
CA SER A 29 2.97 4.99 -10.15
C SER A 29 2.02 4.14 -10.99
N LEU A 30 2.30 3.99 -12.29
CA LEU A 30 1.52 3.16 -13.20
C LEU A 30 1.59 1.67 -12.85
N ALA A 31 2.78 1.15 -12.54
CA ALA A 31 2.96 -0.25 -12.15
C ALA A 31 2.24 -0.56 -10.83
N ALA A 32 2.35 0.34 -9.84
CA ALA A 32 1.71 0.17 -8.54
C ALA A 32 0.18 0.31 -8.61
N ASP A 33 -0.34 1.24 -9.42
CA ASP A 33 -1.79 1.37 -9.64
C ASP A 33 -2.38 0.11 -10.31
N ALA A 34 -1.66 -0.49 -11.27
CA ALA A 34 -2.06 -1.76 -11.89
C ALA A 34 -2.05 -2.95 -10.92
N ALA A 35 -1.26 -2.88 -9.84
CA ALA A 35 -1.13 -3.92 -8.81
C ALA A 35 -2.08 -3.74 -7.61
N ARG A 36 -2.67 -2.55 -7.43
CA ARG A 36 -3.36 -2.15 -6.19
C ARG A 36 -4.63 -2.93 -5.87
N ASP A 37 -5.32 -3.45 -6.90
CA ASP A 37 -6.64 -4.10 -6.79
C ASP A 37 -6.56 -5.64 -6.90
N GLY A 38 -5.35 -6.20 -7.03
CA GLY A 38 -5.14 -7.64 -7.08
C GLY A 38 -3.67 -8.02 -6.87
N ALA A 39 -3.40 -8.84 -5.84
CA ALA A 39 -2.07 -9.39 -5.53
C ALA A 39 -1.73 -10.50 -6.52
N ARG A 40 -1.49 -10.11 -7.77
CA ARG A 40 -0.97 -11.01 -8.80
C ARG A 40 0.55 -10.99 -8.72
N PRO A 41 1.22 -12.15 -8.59
CA PRO A 41 2.68 -12.20 -8.45
C PRO A 41 3.43 -11.43 -9.54
N GLU A 42 2.94 -11.46 -10.78
CA GLU A 42 3.54 -10.73 -11.90
C GLU A 42 3.47 -9.21 -11.71
N LYS A 43 2.39 -8.69 -11.12
CA LYS A 43 2.23 -7.25 -10.85
C LYS A 43 3.03 -6.80 -9.65
N ALA A 44 3.13 -7.63 -8.62
CA ALA A 44 4.03 -7.38 -7.50
C ALA A 44 5.50 -7.33 -7.97
N ALA A 45 5.90 -8.24 -8.87
CA ALA A 45 7.25 -8.23 -9.46
C ALA A 45 7.52 -6.94 -10.27
N GLU A 46 6.57 -6.48 -11.09
CA GLU A 46 6.69 -5.22 -11.84
C GLU A 46 6.93 -4.01 -10.90
N VAL A 47 6.24 -3.95 -9.75
CA VAL A 47 6.44 -2.89 -8.75
C VAL A 47 7.83 -2.99 -8.10
N HIS A 48 8.29 -4.20 -7.78
CA HIS A 48 9.62 -4.43 -7.24
C HIS A 48 10.73 -3.98 -8.19
N GLU A 49 10.64 -4.33 -9.47
CA GLU A 49 11.59 -3.91 -10.50
C GLU A 49 11.56 -2.39 -10.68
N ALA A 50 10.37 -1.77 -10.70
CA ALA A 50 10.23 -0.32 -10.78
C ALA A 50 10.85 0.41 -9.58
N LEU A 51 10.73 -0.15 -8.36
CA LEU A 51 11.41 0.38 -7.17
C LEU A 51 12.93 0.23 -7.26
N ALA A 52 13.41 -0.91 -7.75
CA ALA A 52 14.84 -1.20 -7.89
C ALA A 52 15.52 -0.31 -8.94
N ALA A 53 14.77 0.17 -9.93
CA ALA A 53 15.26 1.10 -10.95
C ALA A 53 15.39 2.55 -10.47
N LEU A 54 14.77 2.92 -9.34
CA LEU A 54 14.92 4.25 -8.74
C LEU A 54 16.32 4.43 -8.15
N ASP A 55 16.79 5.69 -8.07
CA ASP A 55 17.91 6.03 -7.21
C ASP A 55 17.55 5.84 -5.72
N ASP A 56 18.57 5.64 -4.88
CA ASP A 56 18.39 5.31 -3.47
C ASP A 56 17.62 6.38 -2.70
N ALA A 57 17.85 7.67 -2.98
CA ALA A 57 17.19 8.76 -2.25
C ALA A 57 15.69 8.79 -2.57
N THR A 58 15.33 8.65 -3.85
CA THR A 58 13.94 8.59 -4.30
C THR A 58 13.23 7.34 -3.78
N ARG A 59 13.90 6.18 -3.84
CA ARG A 59 13.35 4.92 -3.34
C ARG A 59 13.04 4.99 -1.84
N GLU A 60 13.99 5.47 -1.05
CA GLU A 60 13.81 5.67 0.40
C GLU A 60 12.66 6.64 0.70
N ALA A 61 12.55 7.75 -0.05
CA ALA A 61 11.46 8.70 0.12
C ALA A 61 10.08 8.06 -0.14
N VAL A 62 9.94 7.31 -1.23
CA VAL A 62 8.69 6.60 -1.57
C VAL A 62 8.35 5.56 -0.51
N LEU A 63 9.32 4.74 -0.09
CA LEU A 63 9.09 3.70 0.93
C LEU A 63 8.74 4.30 2.29
N ALA A 64 9.38 5.40 2.68
CA ALA A 64 9.06 6.11 3.93
C ALA A 64 7.62 6.66 3.91
N LEU A 65 7.17 7.21 2.78
CA LEU A 65 5.79 7.68 2.60
C LEU A 65 4.80 6.53 2.64
N ALA A 66 5.07 5.44 1.92
CA ALA A 66 4.21 4.25 1.92
C ALA A 66 4.09 3.64 3.34
N HIS A 67 5.21 3.46 4.04
CA HIS A 67 5.22 2.97 5.42
C HIS A 67 4.46 3.90 6.37
N ARG A 68 4.64 5.22 6.21
CA ARG A 68 3.90 6.19 7.01
C ARG A 68 2.40 6.07 6.78
N ALA A 69 1.96 5.98 5.52
CA ALA A 69 0.55 5.81 5.17
C ALA A 69 -0.03 4.52 5.78
N MET A 70 0.70 3.41 5.70
CA MET A 70 0.29 2.15 6.34
C MET A 70 0.17 2.27 7.87
N ARG A 71 1.07 3.03 8.52
CA ARG A 71 1.01 3.28 9.97
C ARG A 71 -0.17 4.19 10.35
N GLU A 72 -0.49 5.16 9.50
CA GLU A 72 -1.55 6.15 9.74
C GLU A 72 -2.95 5.63 9.35
N ASP A 73 -3.05 4.47 8.68
CA ASP A 73 -4.30 3.74 8.47
C ASP A 73 -4.81 3.10 9.78
N LEU A 74 -5.32 3.96 10.67
CA LEU A 74 -5.86 3.59 11.97
C LEU A 74 -7.07 2.64 11.84
N ALA A 75 -7.84 2.70 10.75
CA ALA A 75 -9.00 1.82 10.54
C ALA A 75 -8.58 0.35 10.36
N ALA A 76 -7.44 0.10 9.71
CA ALA A 76 -6.82 -1.23 9.66
C ALA A 76 -6.33 -1.67 11.04
N ILE A 77 -5.71 -0.77 11.83
CA ILE A 77 -5.17 -1.08 13.16
C ILE A 77 -6.27 -1.48 14.16
N TRP A 78 -7.40 -0.76 14.17
CA TRP A 78 -8.53 -1.09 15.06
C TRP A 78 -9.22 -2.41 14.71
N SER A 79 -9.13 -2.86 13.45
CA SER A 79 -9.71 -4.13 12.99
C SER A 79 -8.96 -5.37 13.53
N PHE A 80 -7.71 -5.21 13.99
CA PHE A 80 -6.93 -6.30 14.61
C PHE A 80 -6.96 -6.31 16.14
N LEU A 81 -7.64 -5.35 16.78
CA LEU A 81 -7.76 -5.33 18.23
C LEU A 81 -8.85 -6.29 18.73
N PRO A 82 -8.53 -7.20 19.67
CA PRO A 82 -9.51 -8.14 20.21
C PRO A 82 -10.63 -7.37 20.92
N GLY A 83 -11.85 -7.42 20.36
CA GLY A 83 -13.04 -6.78 20.93
C GLY A 83 -13.81 -5.86 19.98
N ALA A 84 -13.24 -5.42 18.86
CA ALA A 84 -13.93 -4.52 17.91
C ALA A 84 -15.22 -5.12 17.31
N ALA A 85 -15.31 -6.45 17.19
CA ALA A 85 -16.50 -7.13 16.69
C ALA A 85 -17.65 -7.25 17.72
N GLN A 86 -17.40 -7.05 19.03
CA GLN A 86 -18.41 -7.31 20.08
C GLN A 86 -19.27 -6.08 20.45
N ALA A 87 -18.95 -4.88 19.96
CA ALA A 87 -19.68 -3.67 20.31
C ALA A 87 -21.08 -3.55 19.64
N GLY A 88 -21.43 -4.44 18.72
CA GLY A 88 -22.71 -4.41 17.99
C GLY A 88 -23.81 -5.35 18.53
N GLY A 89 -23.54 -6.14 19.58
CA GLY A 89 -24.49 -7.13 20.09
C GLY A 89 -25.19 -6.69 21.37
N ARG A 90 -26.25 -5.88 21.28
CA ARG A 90 -27.29 -5.79 22.31
C ARG A 90 -28.67 -5.84 21.65
N HIS A 91 -29.21 -7.05 21.59
CA HIS A 91 -30.66 -7.29 21.64
C HIS A 91 -31.00 -7.83 23.03
#